data_AF-A0A0C9SUQ6-F1
#
_entry.id   AF-A0A0C9SUQ6-F1
#
_cell.length_a   1.000
_cell.length_b   1.000
_cell.length_c   1.000
_cell.angle_alpha   90.00
_cell.angle_beta   90.00
_cell.angle_gamma   90.00
#
_symmetry.space_group_name_H-M   'P 1'
#
loop_
_entity.id
_entity.type
_entity.pdbx_description
1 polymer ?
#
loop_
_entity_poly.entity_id
_entity_poly.type
_entity_poly.pdbx_seq_one_letter_code
_entity_poly.pdbx_strand_id
1 'polypeptide(L)' 'MPKAGGYRYIVQARCALSAYLEWRMLRAENGIALAAFIFKDILCRWGPLAEIVTDNG' A
#
# COMPACT_ATOMS: atom_id res chain seq x y z
N MET A 1 9.09 0.73 13.65
CA MET A 1 8.03 1.31 14.49
C MET A 1 7.71 0.35 15.62
N PRO A 2 7.43 0.84 16.84
CA PRO A 2 6.90 -0.02 17.90
C PRO A 2 5.55 -0.59 17.46
N LYS A 3 5.34 -1.89 17.68
CA LYS A 3 4.04 -2.52 17.45
C LYS A 3 3.05 -1.94 18.47
N ALA A 4 2.02 -1.24 18.00
CA ALA A 4 1.02 -0.59 18.84
C ALA A 4 -0.38 -0.79 18.25
N GLY A 5 -1.39 -0.96 19.11
CA GLY A 5 -2.80 -1.08 18.67
C GLY A 5 -3.08 -2.25 17.72
N GLY A 6 -2.26 -3.31 17.75
CA GLY A 6 -2.36 -4.45 16.85
C GLY A 6 -1.82 -4.22 15.43
N TYR A 7 -1.31 -3.02 15.12
CA TYR A 7 -0.63 -2.74 13.86
C TYR A 7 0.79 -3.31 13.88
N ARG A 8 1.12 -4.05 12.83
CA ARG A 8 2.36 -4.82 12.72
C ARG A 8 3.14 -4.52 11.44
N TYR A 9 2.46 -4.00 10.43
CA TYR A 9 3.01 -3.78 9.10
C TYR A 9 2.70 -2.36 8.62
N ILE A 10 3.52 -1.87 7.69
CA ILE A 10 3.24 -0.68 6.91
C ILE A 10 3.35 -1.12 5.46
N VAL A 11 2.25 -0.96 4.72
CA VAL A 11 2.30 -1.05 3.26
C VAL A 11 2.58 0.34 2.70
N GLN A 12 3.41 0.41 1.67
CA GLN A 12 3.72 1.66 0.98
C GLN A 12 3.74 1.45 -0.54
N ALA A 13 3.43 2.51 -1.27
CA ALA A 13 3.59 2.59 -2.71
C ALA A 13 4.25 3.92 -3.07
N ARG A 14 5.16 3.90 -4.05
CA ARG A 14 5.86 5.07 -4.55
C ARG A 14 5.55 5.24 -6.04
N CYS A 15 5.10 6.42 -6.44
CA CYS A 15 4.97 6.76 -7.85
C CYS A 15 6.36 6.88 -8.48
N ALA A 16 6.62 6.14 -9.57
CA ALA A 16 7.92 6.16 -10.25
C ALA A 16 8.24 7.52 -10.87
N LEU A 17 7.23 8.26 -11.36
CA LEU A 17 7.41 9.55 -12.03
C LEU A 17 7.65 10.70 -11.04
N SER A 18 6.81 10.84 -10.03
CA SER A 18 6.84 11.98 -9.10
C SER A 18 7.56 11.69 -7.78
N ALA A 19 7.90 10.44 -7.51
CA ALA A 19 8.37 9.94 -6.22
C ALA A 19 7.36 10.12 -5.06
N TYR A 20 6.10 10.48 -5.33
CA TYR A 20 5.07 10.64 -4.30
C TYR A 20 4.80 9.30 -3.58
N LEU A 21 4.60 9.37 -2.26
CA LEU A 21 4.44 8.21 -1.38
C LEU A 21 3.00 8.10 -0.84
N GLU A 22 2.39 6.93 -1.01
CA GLU A 22 1.20 6.51 -0.28
C GLU A 22 1.56 5.41 0.70
N TRP A 23 0.93 5.38 1.86
CA TRP A 23 1.20 4.36 2.87
C TRP A 23 0.01 4.13 3.80
N ARG A 24 -0.05 2.94 4.40
CA ARG A 24 -1.08 2.56 5.38
C ARG A 24 -0.54 1.58 6.41
N MET A 25 -0.90 1.76 7.67
CA MET A 25 -0.63 0.78 8.72
C MET A 25 -1.60 -0.41 8.61
N LEU A 26 -1.07 -1.63 8.67
CA LEU A 26 -1.86 -2.86 8.63
C LEU A 26 -1.67 -3.70 9.91
N ARG A 27 -2.74 -4.39 10.31
CA ARG A 27 -2.71 -5.36 11.42
C ARG A 27 -2.21 -6.74 10.98
N ALA A 28 -2.44 -7.08 9.71
CA ALA A 28 -1.97 -8.29 9.06
C ALA A 28 -1.60 -7.99 7.60
N GLU A 29 -0.57 -8.66 7.11
CA GLU A 29 -0.17 -8.65 5.70
C GLU A 29 -0.86 -9.82 4.99
N ASN A 30 -1.94 -9.52 4.27
CA ASN A 30 -2.69 -10.51 3.50
C ASN A 30 -3.31 -9.86 2.25
N GLY A 31 -3.72 -10.68 1.29
CA GLY A 31 -4.25 -10.20 0.01
C GLY A 31 -5.43 -9.24 0.14
N ILE A 32 -6.30 -9.41 1.14
CA ILE A 32 -7.44 -8.51 1.37
C ILE A 32 -6.97 -7.13 1.82
N ALA A 33 -6.03 -7.07 2.76
CA ALA A 33 -5.48 -5.82 3.27
C ALA A 33 -4.70 -5.07 2.18
N LEU A 34 -3.92 -5.79 1.36
CA LEU A 34 -3.16 -5.23 0.24
C LEU A 34 -4.09 -4.76 -0.89
N ALA A 35 -5.08 -5.56 -1.29
CA ALA A 35 -6.06 -5.15 -2.29
C ALA A 35 -6.86 -3.92 -1.85
N ALA A 36 -7.22 -3.83 -0.56
CA ALA A 36 -7.88 -2.66 -0.01
C ALA A 36 -7.00 -1.40 0.02
N PHE A 37 -5.68 -1.56 0.10
CA PHE A 37 -4.72 -0.45 -0.03
C PHE A 37 -4.61 0.00 -1.49
N ILE A 38 -4.37 -0.95 -2.41
CA ILE A 38 -4.26 -0.67 -3.85
C ILE A 38 -5.55 -0.01 -4.37
N PHE A 39 -6.72 -0.56 -4.04
CA PHE A 39 -7.96 0.00 -4.55
C PHE A 39 -8.23 1.40 -3.99
N LYS A 40 -8.18 1.58 -2.67
CA LYS A 40 -8.63 2.82 -2.03
C LYS A 40 -7.61 3.94 -2.09
N ASP A 41 -6.35 3.66 -1.75
CA ASP A 41 -5.33 4.71 -1.59
C ASP A 41 -4.56 4.96 -2.89
N ILE A 42 -4.55 3.98 -3.81
CA ILE A 42 -3.90 4.13 -5.11
C ILE A 42 -4.94 4.43 -6.19
N LEU A 43 -5.78 3.46 -6.57
CA LEU A 43 -6.64 3.58 -7.75
C LEU A 43 -7.76 4.61 -7.61
N CYS A 44 -8.50 4.62 -6.50
CA CYS A 44 -9.58 5.59 -6.29
C CYS A 44 -9.07 7.02 -6.13
N ARG A 45 -7.83 7.20 -5.69
CA ARG A 45 -7.24 8.53 -5.43
C ARG A 45 -6.51 9.09 -6.65
N TRP A 46 -5.73 8.27 -7.33
CA TRP A 46 -4.83 8.69 -8.40
C TRP A 46 -5.31 8.27 -9.79
N GLY A 47 -6.35 7.44 -9.86
CA GLY A 47 -6.85 6.87 -11.10
C GLY A 47 -6.13 5.57 -11.50
N PRO A 48 -6.42 5.04 -12.70
CA PRO A 48 -5.80 3.82 -13.19
C PRO A 48 -4.29 4.00 -13.41
N LEU A 49 -3.54 2.92 -13.17
CA LEU A 49 -2.11 2.84 -13.42
C LEU A 49 -1.82 1.85 -14.54
N ALA A 50 -0.72 2.04 -15.27
CA ALA A 50 -0.28 1.11 -16.31
C ALA A 50 0.38 -0.15 -15.71
N GLU A 51 1.15 0.01 -14.63
CA GLU A 51 1.92 -1.08 -14.01
C GLU A 51 2.07 -0.84 -12.51
N ILE A 52 2.05 -1.94 -11.75
CA ILE A 52 2.43 -2.01 -10.34
C ILE A 52 3.52 -3.07 -10.23
N VAL A 53 4.68 -2.70 -9.68
CA VAL A 53 5.80 -3.61 -9.45
C VAL A 53 5.93 -3.85 -7.94
N THR A 54 5.89 -5.12 -7.55
CA THR A 54 6.09 -5.59 -6.17
C THR A 54 7.21 -6.62 -6.12
N ASP A 55 7.58 -7.04 -4.91
CA ASP A 55 8.34 -8.28 -4.76
C ASP A 55 7.44 -9.51 -5.01
N ASN A 56 8.01 -10.70 -4.81
CA ASN A 56 7.35 -11.99 -5.00
C ASN A 56 6.76 -12.57 -3.69
N GLY A 57 6.48 -11.72 -2.69
CA GLY A 57 5.89 -12.11 -1.41
C GLY A 57 4.45 -12.62 -1.51
#